data_AF-A0A353TG99-F1
#
_entry.id   AF-A0A353TG99-F1
#
_cell.length_a   1.000
_cell.length_b   1.000
_cell.length_c   1.000
_cell.angle_alpha   90.00
_cell.angle_beta   90.00
_cell.angle_gamma   90.00
#
_symmetry.space_group_name_H-M   'P 1'
#
loop_
_entity.id
_entity.type
_entity.pdbx_description
1 polymer ?
#
loop_
_entity_poly.entity_id
_entity_poly.type
_entity_poly.pdbx_seq_one_letter_code
_entity_poly.pdbx_strand_id
1 'polypeptide(L)'
;MKKVLILLIAAINFGCSLNNSSGRVSFGRLVCEYEESPLLVEEQTPRFGWQLHSTENGFGQTAYELEILDIKGNTVWLSGKIQSDESQHIPYTGKDQLGAGEQYQWRVRIWDNNDKSTSWSEKSFFRIAPDKKQLNALWIGAIKREDSNLPGGRNYHNVPDSSEKGQLWRETDPLSRRSIYLRKSFKAQKRIEDAIIYISGLGHYELSLNGKKIGNDQYNPLWSDYDKTVYYNAYDLTEGVKKGDNTVGVLLGNGFYNEQGGRYKKMQVSFGPPTLFLKISITYTDGTKEEIISDKNWKYSPSPIVFNSMYGGEDYDARLEQPGWDTPGFDDSQWLPVVVDNAPNGELKPQTSTPVREMEYFSIKESMKTGESYVLDMGQNLSGYPAFTVKGKRGDKIRLTVAERINDDGSINQTQSGGPYYYEYTLKGESEETWQPRFSYYGFRYIQVDGAKLSESEDNRDIPVIKAIKSCFVYNSAEPAGSFHSSNEIFNNAHNLIVNAIKSNMQAVFTDCPHREKLGWLEEVHLNGPGLYYNFNLARFAPKIMQDIRDAQLPNGLVTSIAPEY
;
A
#
# COMPACT_ATOMS: atom_id res chain seq x y z
N MET A 1 59.06 -21.65 21.63
CA MET A 1 58.90 -21.69 20.15
C MET A 1 57.54 -21.09 19.82
N LYS A 2 57.52 -20.00 19.02
CA LYS A 2 56.57 -19.66 17.93
C LYS A 2 55.09 -20.06 18.13
N LYS A 3 54.05 -19.22 18.06
CA LYS A 3 53.82 -17.87 17.50
C LYS A 3 52.63 -17.24 18.26
N VAL A 4 52.75 -15.98 18.69
CA VAL A 4 51.60 -15.16 19.08
C VAL A 4 51.26 -14.28 17.88
N LEU A 5 50.04 -14.42 17.37
CA LEU A 5 49.50 -13.63 16.26
C LEU A 5 49.04 -12.29 16.83
N ILE A 6 49.68 -11.21 16.40
CA ILE A 6 49.27 -9.83 16.72
C ILE A 6 48.09 -9.49 15.81
N LEU A 7 46.91 -9.31 16.38
CA LEU A 7 45.78 -8.66 15.71
C LEU A 7 45.87 -7.15 15.96
N LEU A 8 46.20 -6.39 14.91
CA LEU A 8 46.02 -4.94 14.87
C LEU A 8 44.51 -4.64 14.82
N ILE A 9 43.96 -4.08 15.89
CA ILE A 9 42.67 -3.39 15.84
C ILE A 9 42.96 -1.95 15.40
N ALA A 10 42.66 -1.65 14.13
CA ALA A 10 42.60 -0.28 13.65
C ALA A 10 41.35 0.40 14.24
N ALA A 11 41.55 1.29 15.21
CA ALA A 11 40.50 2.18 15.67
C ALA A 11 40.20 3.20 14.56
N ILE A 12 39.15 2.95 13.79
CA ILE A 12 38.54 3.98 12.94
C ILE A 12 37.80 4.92 13.88
N ASN A 13 38.46 6.01 14.26
CA ASN A 13 37.78 7.16 14.86
C ASN A 13 36.86 7.75 13.78
N PHE A 14 35.57 7.43 13.84
CA PHE A 14 34.55 8.32 13.30
C PHE A 14 34.60 9.59 14.15
N GLY A 15 35.38 10.56 13.69
CA GLY A 15 35.27 11.93 14.16
C GLY A 15 33.90 12.44 13.75
N CYS A 16 32.89 12.25 14.61
CA CYS A 16 31.74 13.13 14.62
C CYS A 16 32.29 14.55 14.81
N SER A 17 32.30 15.33 13.75
CA SER A 17 32.31 16.78 13.86
C SER A 17 31.01 17.17 14.55
N LEU A 18 31.03 17.16 15.88
CA LEU A 18 30.09 17.89 16.72
C LEU A 18 30.25 19.36 16.34
N ASN A 19 29.48 19.82 15.36
CA ASN A 19 29.16 21.22 15.25
C ASN A 19 28.39 21.58 16.52
N ASN A 20 29.11 22.16 17.47
CA ASN A 20 28.57 22.89 18.61
C ASN A 20 27.82 24.12 18.09
N SER A 21 26.60 23.93 17.57
CA SER A 21 25.58 24.96 17.63
C SER A 21 24.74 24.68 18.87
N SER A 22 24.95 25.48 19.90
CA SER A 22 24.11 25.57 21.09
C SER A 22 22.72 26.15 20.72
N GLY A 23 21.95 25.44 19.90
CA GLY A 23 20.60 25.81 19.52
C GLY A 23 19.66 25.53 20.69
N ARG A 24 19.16 26.57 21.34
CA ARG A 24 18.11 26.48 22.38
C ARG A 24 16.78 25.94 21.84
N VAL A 25 16.64 25.92 20.51
CA VAL A 25 15.46 25.51 19.75
C VAL A 25 15.92 24.71 18.53
N SER A 26 15.23 23.63 18.21
CA SER A 26 15.39 22.87 16.97
C SER A 26 14.05 22.62 16.29
N PHE A 27 14.08 22.40 14.98
CA PHE A 27 12.92 21.95 14.22
C PHE A 27 12.85 20.43 14.30
N GLY A 28 11.68 19.91 14.66
CA GLY A 28 11.34 18.50 14.54
C GLY A 28 10.85 18.18 13.14
N ARG A 29 9.62 17.66 13.04
CA ARG A 29 8.99 17.32 11.76
C ARG A 29 8.66 18.56 10.93
N LEU A 30 8.98 18.52 9.64
CA LEU A 30 8.57 19.50 8.63
C LEU A 30 7.67 18.81 7.60
N VAL A 31 6.44 19.28 7.47
CA VAL A 31 5.42 18.66 6.60
C VAL A 31 4.84 19.64 5.60
N CYS A 32 4.50 19.13 4.42
CA CYS A 32 3.62 19.78 3.45
C CYS A 32 2.40 18.87 3.27
N GLU A 33 1.19 19.39 3.41
CA GLU A 33 -0.04 18.59 3.39
C GLU A 33 0.02 17.38 4.35
N TYR A 34 0.60 17.60 5.54
CA TYR A 34 0.84 16.61 6.60
C TYR A 34 1.76 15.42 6.24
N GLU A 35 2.47 15.50 5.13
CA GLU A 35 3.45 14.50 4.71
C GLU A 35 4.85 15.10 4.66
N GLU A 36 5.86 14.30 4.97
CA GLU A 36 7.25 14.66 4.73
C GLU A 36 7.58 14.39 3.27
N SER A 37 8.07 15.41 2.57
CA SER A 37 8.48 15.28 1.16
C SER A 37 7.43 14.65 0.23
N PRO A 38 6.15 15.10 0.24
CA PRO A 38 5.10 14.51 -0.58
C PRO A 38 5.41 14.62 -2.06
N LEU A 39 5.10 13.56 -2.81
CA LEU A 39 5.25 13.53 -4.28
C LEU A 39 4.00 14.01 -5.03
N LEU A 40 2.87 14.16 -4.33
CA LEU A 40 1.55 14.35 -4.92
C LEU A 40 0.74 15.44 -4.21
N VAL A 41 1.31 16.64 -4.11
CA VAL A 41 0.57 17.81 -3.61
C VAL A 41 -0.42 18.28 -4.68
N GLU A 42 -1.71 18.03 -4.46
CA GLU A 42 -2.77 18.40 -5.41
C GLU A 42 -3.10 19.89 -5.38
N GLU A 43 -3.04 20.50 -4.20
CA GLU A 43 -3.45 21.89 -3.96
C GLU A 43 -2.43 22.88 -4.54
N GLN A 44 -2.93 23.92 -5.22
CA GLN A 44 -2.09 25.04 -5.69
C GLN A 44 -1.69 26.00 -4.56
N THR A 45 -2.32 25.86 -3.39
CA THR A 45 -1.96 26.56 -2.16
C THR A 45 -1.53 25.53 -1.11
N PRO A 46 -0.37 24.86 -1.27
CA PRO A 46 0.10 23.87 -0.32
C PRO A 46 0.19 24.44 1.09
N ARG A 47 -0.15 23.62 2.08
CA ARG A 47 -0.12 23.97 3.49
C ARG A 47 1.09 23.35 4.16
N PHE A 48 1.85 24.17 4.87
CA PHE A 48 3.07 23.78 5.57
C PHE A 48 2.83 23.66 7.07
N GLY A 49 3.59 22.77 7.70
CA GLY A 49 3.60 22.62 9.15
C GLY A 49 4.99 22.27 9.66
N TRP A 50 5.31 22.73 10.86
CA TRP A 50 6.57 22.44 11.53
C TRP A 50 6.36 22.19 13.02
N GLN A 51 7.18 21.29 13.56
CA GLN A 51 7.27 21.07 15.00
C GLN A 51 8.50 21.77 15.56
N LEU A 52 8.35 22.33 16.76
CA LEU A 52 9.43 23.00 17.48
C LEU A 52 9.77 22.20 18.74
N HIS A 53 11.06 22.02 18.98
CA HIS A 53 11.58 21.48 20.23
C HIS A 53 12.43 22.56 20.90
N SER A 54 12.21 22.79 22.19
CA SER A 54 12.97 23.75 22.97
C SER A 54 13.36 23.13 24.30
N THR A 55 14.54 23.49 24.79
CA THR A 55 14.98 23.14 26.15
C THR A 55 14.49 24.15 27.20
N GLU A 56 13.86 25.25 26.78
CA GLU A 56 13.36 26.31 27.65
C GLU A 56 11.85 26.17 27.90
N ASN A 57 11.45 26.31 29.17
CA ASN A 57 10.03 26.36 29.55
C ASN A 57 9.41 27.69 29.11
N GLY A 58 8.16 27.64 28.65
CA GLY A 58 7.45 28.84 28.18
C GLY A 58 7.97 29.40 26.86
N PHE A 59 8.77 28.62 26.12
CA PHE A 59 9.17 28.96 24.77
C PHE A 59 7.94 29.02 23.85
N GLY A 60 7.83 30.09 23.06
CA GLY A 60 6.75 30.31 22.10
C GLY A 60 7.27 30.98 20.85
N GLN A 61 6.70 30.61 19.71
CA GLN A 61 6.87 31.33 18.45
C GLN A 61 5.97 32.56 18.47
N THR A 62 6.49 33.71 18.03
CA THR A 62 5.72 34.95 17.84
C THR A 62 5.61 35.36 16.37
N ALA A 63 6.55 34.89 15.54
CA ALA A 63 6.52 35.09 14.10
C ALA A 63 7.24 33.95 13.36
N TYR A 64 6.96 33.82 12.07
CA TYR A 64 7.68 32.91 11.18
C TYR A 64 8.02 33.56 9.84
N GLU A 65 8.91 32.93 9.10
CA GLU A 65 9.17 33.22 7.69
C GLU A 65 9.43 31.91 6.95
N LEU A 66 8.75 31.74 5.81
CA LEU A 66 8.87 30.61 4.91
C LEU A 66 9.56 31.03 3.62
N GLU A 67 10.41 30.15 3.12
CA GLU A 67 11.03 30.26 1.81
C GLU A 67 10.75 29.00 1.00
N ILE A 68 10.31 29.17 -0.24
CA ILE A 68 10.21 28.12 -1.26
C ILE A 68 11.26 28.39 -2.34
N LEU A 69 12.02 27.36 -2.69
CA LEU A 69 13.04 27.39 -3.73
C LEU A 69 12.73 26.36 -4.81
N ASP A 70 13.18 26.62 -6.03
CA ASP A 70 13.23 25.58 -7.06
C ASP A 70 14.29 24.52 -6.71
N ILE A 71 14.33 23.42 -7.47
CA ILE A 71 15.30 22.35 -7.22
C ILE A 71 16.77 22.80 -7.40
N LYS A 72 17.01 23.88 -8.15
CA LYS A 72 18.33 24.49 -8.37
C LYS A 72 18.74 25.42 -7.23
N GLY A 73 17.85 25.67 -6.26
CA GLY A 73 18.07 26.51 -5.09
C GLY A 73 17.82 28.00 -5.32
N ASN A 74 17.13 28.39 -6.40
CA ASN A 74 16.70 29.76 -6.59
C ASN A 74 15.41 30.00 -5.82
N THR A 75 15.31 31.12 -5.10
CA THR A 75 14.09 31.50 -4.37
C THR A 75 12.95 31.75 -5.35
N VAL A 76 11.88 30.97 -5.21
CA VAL A 76 10.61 31.09 -5.95
C VAL A 76 9.65 31.98 -5.19
N TRP A 77 9.62 31.86 -3.86
CA TRP A 77 8.76 32.66 -3.01
C TRP A 77 9.34 32.80 -1.60
N LEU A 78 9.09 33.96 -0.99
CA LEU A 78 9.44 34.27 0.38
C LEU A 78 8.23 34.94 1.04
N SER A 79 7.82 34.46 2.21
CA SER A 79 6.66 35.03 2.91
C SER A 79 6.94 36.39 3.53
N GLY A 80 8.22 36.70 3.80
CA GLY A 80 8.60 37.71 4.77
C GLY A 80 8.24 37.30 6.20
N LYS A 81 8.60 38.14 7.18
CA LYS A 81 8.25 37.90 8.59
C LYS A 81 6.75 38.10 8.81
N ILE A 82 6.05 37.02 9.13
CA ILE A 82 4.61 37.00 9.46
C ILE A 82 4.46 36.88 10.98
N GLN A 83 3.77 37.85 11.60
CA GLN A 83 3.47 37.85 13.03
C GLN A 83 2.33 36.85 13.31
N SER A 84 2.68 35.69 13.86
CA SER A 84 1.75 34.59 14.15
C SER A 84 2.47 33.51 14.97
N ASP A 85 1.75 32.93 15.92
CA ASP A 85 2.14 31.76 16.71
C ASP A 85 1.72 30.43 16.06
N GLU A 86 1.00 30.47 14.93
CA GLU A 86 0.59 29.28 14.19
C GLU A 86 1.81 28.59 13.54
N SER A 87 1.79 27.25 13.55
CA SER A 87 2.88 26.41 13.02
C SER A 87 2.38 25.19 12.23
N GLN A 88 1.07 25.14 11.95
CA GLN A 88 0.40 24.07 11.23
C GLN A 88 -0.59 24.71 10.25
N HIS A 89 -0.85 24.05 9.12
CA HIS A 89 -1.78 24.53 8.09
C HIS A 89 -1.42 25.88 7.44
N ILE A 90 -0.16 26.28 7.46
CA ILE A 90 0.26 27.57 6.94
C ILE A 90 0.22 27.55 5.41
N PRO A 91 -0.71 28.26 4.75
CA PRO A 91 -0.87 28.15 3.31
C PRO A 91 0.22 28.91 2.57
N TYR A 92 0.61 28.40 1.41
CA TYR A 92 1.29 29.18 0.39
C TYR A 92 0.42 30.37 -0.04
N THR A 93 0.99 31.58 0.00
CA THR A 93 0.29 32.84 -0.36
C THR A 93 0.96 33.58 -1.53
N GLY A 94 1.83 32.91 -2.28
CA GLY A 94 2.42 33.50 -3.48
C GLY A 94 1.38 33.73 -4.58
N LYS A 95 1.64 34.72 -5.44
CA LYS A 95 0.75 35.08 -6.55
C LYS A 95 0.90 34.17 -7.75
N ASP A 96 2.11 33.63 -7.93
CA ASP A 96 2.43 32.75 -9.05
C ASP A 96 2.03 31.32 -8.72
N GLN A 97 1.55 30.59 -9.72
CA GLN A 97 1.25 29.18 -9.55
C GLN A 97 2.54 28.36 -9.52
N LEU A 98 2.54 27.33 -8.67
CA LEU A 98 3.61 26.34 -8.65
C LEU A 98 3.42 25.39 -9.84
N GLY A 99 4.52 25.05 -10.52
CA GLY A 99 4.51 24.25 -11.74
C GLY A 99 4.03 22.82 -11.49
N ALA A 100 3.09 22.36 -12.31
CA ALA A 100 2.56 21.00 -12.22
C ALA A 100 3.64 19.95 -12.53
N GLY A 101 3.74 18.92 -11.67
CA GLY A 101 4.77 17.88 -11.74
C GLY A 101 6.17 18.30 -11.30
N GLU A 102 6.37 19.57 -10.90
CA GLU A 102 7.68 20.10 -10.51
C GLU A 102 7.92 19.95 -9.00
N GLN A 103 9.20 19.75 -8.65
CA GLN A 103 9.65 19.61 -7.26
C GLN A 103 10.23 20.92 -6.73
N TYR A 104 9.89 21.22 -5.49
CA TYR A 104 10.32 22.39 -4.75
C TYR A 104 11.03 22.01 -3.46
N GLN A 105 11.90 22.90 -3.01
CA GLN A 105 12.52 22.88 -1.68
C GLN A 105 11.82 23.94 -0.84
N TRP A 106 11.69 23.72 0.47
CA TRP A 106 11.21 24.75 1.37
C TRP A 106 11.91 24.67 2.73
N ARG A 107 11.91 25.80 3.44
CA ARG A 107 12.47 25.91 4.79
C ARG A 107 11.76 27.01 5.56
N VAL A 108 11.84 26.94 6.88
CA VAL A 108 11.20 27.89 7.80
C VAL A 108 12.21 28.42 8.81
N ARG A 109 12.05 29.67 9.23
CA ARG A 109 12.66 30.20 10.46
C ARG A 109 11.61 30.90 11.30
N ILE A 110 11.84 30.98 12.60
CA ILE A 110 10.86 31.51 13.55
C ILE A 110 11.50 32.55 14.47
N TRP A 111 10.67 33.43 15.05
CA TRP A 111 11.05 34.36 16.11
C TRP A 111 10.41 33.93 17.41
N ASP A 112 11.16 34.01 18.51
CA ASP A 112 10.70 33.65 19.83
C ASP A 112 10.03 34.82 20.59
N ASN A 113 9.65 34.59 21.85
CA ASN A 113 9.07 35.59 22.75
C ASN A 113 9.98 36.82 23.02
N ASN A 114 11.28 36.73 22.71
CA ASN A 114 12.25 37.82 22.86
C ASN A 114 12.57 38.50 21.51
N ASP A 115 11.76 38.25 20.49
CA ASP A 115 11.96 38.70 19.11
C ASP A 115 13.30 38.24 18.51
N LYS A 116 13.83 37.10 18.98
CA LYS A 116 15.07 36.53 18.46
C LYS A 116 14.77 35.49 17.39
N SER A 117 15.34 35.67 16.19
CA SER A 117 15.20 34.72 15.09
C SER A 117 16.06 33.47 15.26
N THR A 118 15.54 32.31 14.87
CA THR A 118 16.35 31.10 14.65
C THR A 118 17.16 31.19 13.36
N SER A 119 18.12 30.28 13.19
CA SER A 119 18.57 29.92 11.84
C SER A 119 17.40 29.31 11.06
N TRP A 120 17.53 29.25 9.74
CA TRP A 120 16.64 28.44 8.92
C TRP A 120 16.68 26.97 9.36
N SER A 121 15.54 26.30 9.24
CA SER A 121 15.45 24.85 9.30
C SER A 121 16.27 24.20 8.19
N GLU A 122 16.49 22.90 8.33
CA GLU A 122 16.87 22.07 7.18
C GLU A 122 15.83 22.22 6.06
N LYS A 123 16.28 21.98 4.82
CA LYS A 123 15.38 21.99 3.66
C LYS A 123 14.52 20.73 3.68
N SER A 124 13.22 20.91 3.53
CA SER A 124 12.27 19.84 3.20
C SER A 124 11.81 20.02 1.75
N PHE A 125 11.12 19.02 1.20
CA PHE A 125 10.73 18.99 -0.21
C PHE A 125 9.22 18.84 -0.33
N PHE A 126 8.71 19.11 -1.53
CA PHE A 126 7.39 18.66 -1.98
C PHE A 126 7.34 18.72 -3.50
N ARG A 127 6.46 17.92 -4.12
CA ARG A 127 6.19 17.96 -5.55
C ARG A 127 4.71 18.20 -5.79
N ILE A 128 4.42 19.17 -6.65
CA ILE A 128 3.06 19.40 -7.12
C ILE A 128 2.65 18.24 -8.02
N ALA A 129 1.44 17.72 -7.82
CA ALA A 129 0.89 16.66 -8.64
C ALA A 129 0.85 17.09 -10.13
N PRO A 130 1.06 16.16 -11.08
CA PRO A 130 0.93 16.48 -12.50
C PRO A 130 -0.50 16.91 -12.84
N ASP A 131 -0.64 17.82 -13.81
CA ASP A 131 -1.96 18.19 -14.30
C ASP A 131 -2.57 17.09 -15.19
N LYS A 132 -3.87 17.21 -15.50
CA LYS A 132 -4.58 16.22 -16.34
C LYS A 132 -3.98 16.07 -17.73
N LYS A 133 -3.35 17.10 -18.29
CA LYS A 133 -2.71 17.03 -19.63
C LYS A 133 -1.38 16.28 -19.56
N GLN A 134 -0.70 16.36 -18.43
CA GLN A 134 0.50 15.57 -18.12
C GLN A 134 0.15 14.10 -17.83
N LEU A 135 -1.05 13.76 -17.37
CA LEU A 135 -1.50 12.38 -17.17
C LEU A 135 -2.09 11.76 -18.46
N ASN A 136 -1.24 11.62 -19.48
CA ASN A 136 -1.62 11.27 -20.87
C ASN A 136 -1.37 9.80 -21.27
N ALA A 137 -1.19 8.88 -20.32
CA ALA A 137 -0.97 7.47 -20.62
C ALA A 137 -2.28 6.74 -20.98
N LEU A 138 -2.18 5.60 -21.69
CA LEU A 138 -3.33 4.78 -22.06
C LEU A 138 -3.64 3.74 -20.98
N TRP A 139 -4.91 3.38 -20.84
CA TRP A 139 -5.34 2.27 -19.99
C TRP A 139 -5.15 0.96 -20.76
N ILE A 140 -4.33 0.05 -20.22
CA ILE A 140 -3.96 -1.20 -20.89
C ILE A 140 -4.21 -2.43 -20.01
N GLY A 141 -4.63 -3.52 -20.62
CA GLY A 141 -4.94 -4.77 -19.91
C GLY A 141 -4.82 -6.00 -20.82
N ALA A 142 -5.29 -7.14 -20.32
CA ALA A 142 -5.31 -8.38 -21.08
C ALA A 142 -6.59 -8.59 -21.90
N ILE A 143 -7.70 -7.96 -21.49
CA ILE A 143 -9.01 -8.02 -22.14
C ILE A 143 -9.73 -6.70 -21.90
N LYS A 144 -10.54 -6.25 -22.86
CA LYS A 144 -11.36 -5.05 -22.69
C LYS A 144 -12.63 -5.34 -21.91
N ARG A 145 -13.17 -4.33 -21.24
CA ARG A 145 -14.47 -4.40 -20.56
C ARG A 145 -15.62 -4.87 -21.45
N GLU A 146 -15.62 -4.46 -22.72
CA GLU A 146 -16.65 -4.80 -23.71
C GLU A 146 -16.59 -6.28 -24.14
N ASP A 147 -15.40 -6.89 -24.09
CA ASP A 147 -15.15 -8.27 -24.53
C ASP A 147 -15.21 -9.28 -23.37
N SER A 148 -15.31 -8.81 -22.12
CA SER A 148 -15.09 -9.63 -20.92
C SER A 148 -16.36 -10.28 -20.35
N ASN A 149 -17.53 -10.03 -20.93
CA ASN A 149 -18.86 -10.46 -20.45
C ASN A 149 -19.14 -10.12 -18.98
N LEU A 150 -18.49 -9.09 -18.43
CA LEU A 150 -18.70 -8.66 -17.05
C LEU A 150 -20.11 -8.05 -16.91
N PRO A 151 -20.93 -8.48 -15.93
CA PRO A 151 -22.27 -7.93 -15.75
C PRO A 151 -22.21 -6.44 -15.36
N GLY A 152 -23.19 -5.67 -15.81
CA GLY A 152 -23.32 -4.25 -15.44
C GLY A 152 -24.09 -4.05 -14.13
N GLY A 153 -23.89 -2.89 -13.50
CA GLY A 153 -24.58 -2.48 -12.29
C GLY A 153 -23.99 -3.03 -10.99
N ARG A 154 -24.60 -2.64 -9.86
CA ARG A 154 -24.09 -2.86 -8.49
C ARG A 154 -24.99 -3.74 -7.62
N ASN A 155 -26.12 -4.22 -8.16
CA ASN A 155 -27.15 -4.91 -7.40
C ASN A 155 -26.87 -6.42 -7.23
N TYR A 156 -25.71 -6.78 -6.69
CA TYR A 156 -25.23 -8.17 -6.57
C TYR A 156 -24.74 -8.56 -5.16
N HIS A 157 -25.54 -8.23 -4.14
CA HIS A 157 -25.31 -8.73 -2.78
C HIS A 157 -25.97 -10.09 -2.56
N ASN A 158 -25.26 -11.03 -1.92
CA ASN A 158 -25.75 -12.37 -1.60
C ASN A 158 -26.39 -13.13 -2.78
N VAL A 159 -25.86 -12.95 -4.01
CA VAL A 159 -26.45 -13.54 -5.22
C VAL A 159 -26.26 -15.06 -5.22
N PRO A 160 -27.35 -15.86 -5.22
CA PRO A 160 -27.24 -17.30 -5.31
C PRO A 160 -26.64 -17.70 -6.66
N ASP A 161 -25.71 -18.65 -6.67
CA ASP A 161 -25.11 -19.11 -7.93
C ASP A 161 -26.18 -19.66 -8.88
N SER A 162 -27.17 -20.40 -8.39
CA SER A 162 -28.25 -20.95 -9.23
C SER A 162 -29.19 -19.91 -9.86
N SER A 163 -29.11 -18.64 -9.46
CA SER A 163 -29.96 -17.57 -10.01
C SER A 163 -29.51 -17.11 -11.40
N GLU A 164 -30.40 -16.42 -12.12
CA GLU A 164 -30.08 -15.76 -13.40
C GLU A 164 -28.91 -14.78 -13.26
N LYS A 165 -28.90 -13.96 -12.19
CA LYS A 165 -27.76 -13.09 -11.88
C LYS A 165 -26.47 -13.87 -11.61
N GLY A 166 -26.58 -15.03 -10.94
CA GLY A 166 -25.44 -15.92 -10.71
C GLY A 166 -24.90 -16.55 -12.00
N GLN A 167 -25.76 -16.78 -12.99
CA GLN A 167 -25.36 -17.25 -14.32
C GLN A 167 -24.52 -16.22 -15.06
N LEU A 168 -24.89 -14.93 -15.03
CA LEU A 168 -24.10 -13.86 -15.64
C LEU A 168 -22.65 -13.85 -15.15
N TRP A 169 -22.44 -14.06 -13.84
CA TRP A 169 -21.10 -14.14 -13.26
C TRP A 169 -20.32 -15.41 -13.64
N ARG A 170 -20.98 -16.50 -13.99
CA ARG A 170 -20.30 -17.72 -14.50
C ARG A 170 -19.87 -17.58 -15.95
N GLU A 171 -20.56 -16.75 -16.71
CA GLU A 171 -20.31 -16.51 -18.13
C GLU A 171 -19.24 -15.44 -18.38
N THR A 172 -18.69 -14.83 -17.32
CA THR A 172 -17.57 -13.90 -17.43
C THR A 172 -16.34 -14.58 -18.01
N ASP A 173 -15.62 -13.88 -18.89
CA ASP A 173 -14.40 -14.41 -19.46
C ASP A 173 -13.36 -14.67 -18.34
N PRO A 174 -12.72 -15.86 -18.28
CA PRO A 174 -11.74 -16.17 -17.25
C PRO A 174 -10.56 -15.17 -17.17
N LEU A 175 -10.17 -14.56 -18.30
CA LEU A 175 -9.11 -13.56 -18.35
C LEU A 175 -9.48 -12.28 -17.59
N SER A 176 -10.78 -11.99 -17.46
CA SER A 176 -11.29 -10.80 -16.78
C SER A 176 -10.99 -10.77 -15.28
N ARG A 177 -10.70 -11.92 -14.66
CA ARG A 177 -10.37 -12.04 -13.22
C ARG A 177 -8.96 -12.56 -12.96
N ARG A 178 -8.17 -12.76 -14.03
CA ARG A 178 -6.85 -13.36 -13.93
C ARG A 178 -5.83 -12.29 -13.56
N SER A 179 -4.99 -12.58 -12.56
CA SER A 179 -3.80 -11.77 -12.33
C SER A 179 -2.81 -11.92 -13.48
N ILE A 180 -2.28 -10.79 -13.93
CA ILE A 180 -1.38 -10.71 -15.08
C ILE A 180 -0.12 -9.94 -14.71
N TYR A 181 1.00 -10.35 -15.32
CA TYR A 181 2.19 -9.51 -15.43
C TYR A 181 2.07 -8.62 -16.68
N LEU A 182 2.47 -7.37 -16.57
CA LEU A 182 2.69 -6.45 -17.68
C LEU A 182 4.13 -5.95 -17.62
N ARG A 183 4.80 -5.86 -18.77
CA ARG A 183 6.18 -5.37 -18.83
C ARG A 183 6.41 -4.43 -20.00
N LYS A 184 7.38 -3.52 -19.82
CA LYS A 184 7.99 -2.74 -20.89
C LYS A 184 9.45 -2.46 -20.59
N SER A 185 10.30 -2.72 -21.58
CA SER A 185 11.69 -2.27 -21.55
C SER A 185 11.84 -0.89 -22.20
N PHE A 186 12.74 -0.07 -21.68
CA PHE A 186 13.07 1.25 -22.23
C PHE A 186 14.55 1.57 -22.04
N LYS A 187 15.09 2.54 -22.80
CA LYS A 187 16.49 2.91 -22.75
C LYS A 187 16.68 4.35 -22.27
N ALA A 188 17.29 4.51 -21.10
CA ALA A 188 17.70 5.83 -20.63
C ALA A 188 19.09 6.18 -21.16
N GLN A 189 19.19 7.18 -22.03
CA GLN A 189 20.43 7.45 -22.77
C GLN A 189 21.43 8.33 -22.01
N LYS A 190 20.94 9.19 -21.12
CA LYS A 190 21.71 10.22 -20.44
C LYS A 190 21.67 10.03 -18.93
N ARG A 191 22.40 10.88 -18.20
CA ARG A 191 22.41 10.88 -16.74
C ARG A 191 21.08 11.47 -16.23
N ILE A 192 20.41 10.73 -15.36
CA ILE A 192 19.14 11.11 -14.73
C ILE A 192 19.39 12.20 -13.69
N GLU A 193 18.59 13.26 -13.73
CA GLU A 193 18.47 14.27 -12.67
C GLU A 193 17.24 13.98 -11.79
N ASP A 194 16.13 13.57 -12.41
CA ASP A 194 14.85 13.29 -11.76
C ASP A 194 14.12 12.19 -12.54
N ALA A 195 13.49 11.22 -11.86
CA ALA A 195 12.61 10.26 -12.49
C ALA A 195 11.45 9.89 -11.56
N ILE A 196 10.22 10.27 -11.92
CA ILE A 196 9.01 9.96 -11.14
C ILE A 196 8.09 9.07 -11.94
N ILE A 197 7.57 8.02 -11.32
CA ILE A 197 6.47 7.22 -11.87
C ILE A 197 5.15 7.62 -11.24
N TYR A 198 4.10 7.68 -12.06
CA TYR A 198 2.69 7.82 -11.69
C TYR A 198 1.96 6.58 -12.17
N ILE A 199 1.28 5.87 -11.27
CA ILE A 199 0.72 4.54 -11.57
C ILE A 199 -0.65 4.36 -10.91
N SER A 200 -1.57 3.75 -11.65
CA SER A 200 -2.84 3.24 -11.15
C SER A 200 -3.11 1.87 -11.75
N GLY A 201 -3.19 0.84 -10.91
CA GLY A 201 -3.70 -0.47 -11.30
C GLY A 201 -5.15 -0.59 -10.83
N LEU A 202 -6.10 -0.65 -11.76
CA LEU A 202 -7.51 -0.84 -11.42
C LEU A 202 -7.70 -2.22 -10.79
N GLY A 203 -8.10 -2.22 -9.53
CA GLY A 203 -7.94 -3.34 -8.62
C GLY A 203 -6.77 -3.06 -7.69
N HIS A 204 -5.72 -3.86 -7.80
CA HIS A 204 -4.46 -3.67 -7.07
C HIS A 204 -3.25 -3.90 -7.97
N TYR A 205 -2.08 -3.38 -7.58
CA TYR A 205 -0.83 -3.68 -8.27
C TYR A 205 0.36 -3.91 -7.33
N GLU A 206 1.36 -4.64 -7.83
CA GLU A 206 2.75 -4.55 -7.38
C GLU A 206 3.62 -4.02 -8.53
N LEU A 207 4.52 -3.07 -8.22
CA LEU A 207 5.41 -2.42 -9.18
C LEU A 207 6.85 -2.91 -8.95
N SER A 208 7.58 -3.15 -10.05
CA SER A 208 9.02 -3.36 -10.02
C SER A 208 9.74 -2.59 -11.12
N LEU A 209 11.00 -2.27 -10.84
CA LEU A 209 11.94 -1.70 -11.78
C LEU A 209 13.24 -2.51 -11.72
N ASN A 210 13.67 -3.03 -12.86
CA ASN A 210 14.92 -3.78 -13.00
C ASN A 210 15.03 -4.96 -12.00
N GLY A 211 13.94 -5.71 -11.82
CA GLY A 211 13.87 -6.85 -10.89
C GLY A 211 13.72 -6.49 -9.41
N LYS A 212 13.61 -5.20 -9.06
CA LYS A 212 13.42 -4.75 -7.67
C LYS A 212 12.01 -4.21 -7.49
N LYS A 213 11.27 -4.76 -6.51
CA LYS A 213 9.99 -4.21 -6.06
C LYS A 213 10.15 -2.75 -5.62
N ILE A 214 9.26 -1.88 -6.06
CA ILE A 214 9.18 -0.48 -5.69
C ILE A 214 8.11 -0.30 -4.62
N GLY A 215 8.46 0.40 -3.55
CA GLY A 215 7.60 0.56 -2.38
C GLY A 215 7.45 -0.72 -1.55
N ASN A 216 6.80 -0.57 -0.39
CA ASN A 216 6.45 -1.64 0.55
C ASN A 216 4.96 -1.63 0.89
N ASP A 217 4.18 -0.85 0.14
CA ASP A 217 2.74 -0.73 0.31
C ASP A 217 2.04 -2.01 -0.20
N GLN A 218 0.87 -2.26 0.38
CA GLN A 218 -0.02 -3.35 0.05
C GLN A 218 -1.32 -2.76 -0.49
N TYR A 219 -1.97 -3.46 -1.41
CA TYR A 219 -3.31 -3.11 -1.90
C TYR A 219 -3.43 -1.69 -2.49
N ASN A 220 -2.36 -1.18 -3.11
CA ASN A 220 -2.44 0.07 -3.85
C ASN A 220 -3.09 -0.14 -5.22
N PRO A 221 -3.84 0.86 -5.73
CA PRO A 221 -4.30 2.06 -5.03
C PRO A 221 -5.42 1.73 -4.01
N LEU A 222 -5.67 2.63 -3.06
CA LEU A 222 -6.76 2.46 -2.10
C LEU A 222 -8.12 2.36 -2.81
N TRP A 223 -9.04 1.59 -2.22
CA TRP A 223 -10.38 1.42 -2.76
C TRP A 223 -11.18 2.71 -2.76
N SER A 224 -12.02 2.87 -3.77
CA SER A 224 -12.91 4.02 -4.00
C SER A 224 -14.16 3.55 -4.76
N ASP A 225 -15.12 4.46 -4.96
CA ASP A 225 -16.08 4.27 -6.04
C ASP A 225 -15.39 4.58 -7.37
N TYR A 226 -15.02 3.54 -8.11
CA TYR A 226 -14.24 3.65 -9.35
C TYR A 226 -15.01 4.32 -10.50
N ASP A 227 -16.33 4.55 -10.36
CA ASP A 227 -17.07 5.39 -11.30
C ASP A 227 -17.00 6.90 -10.97
N LYS A 228 -16.43 7.27 -9.83
CA LYS A 228 -16.32 8.66 -9.36
C LYS A 228 -14.88 9.10 -9.16
N THR A 229 -14.09 8.27 -8.49
CA THR A 229 -12.69 8.56 -8.16
C THR A 229 -11.84 7.33 -8.43
N VAL A 230 -10.71 7.52 -9.12
CA VAL A 230 -9.68 6.50 -9.33
C VAL A 230 -8.37 7.06 -8.81
N TYR A 231 -7.77 6.39 -7.81
CA TYR A 231 -6.52 6.86 -7.25
C TYR A 231 -5.30 6.43 -8.07
N TYR A 232 -4.29 7.30 -8.13
CA TYR A 232 -2.94 6.95 -8.57
C TYR A 232 -1.91 7.26 -7.48
N ASN A 233 -0.83 6.48 -7.51
CA ASN A 233 0.32 6.63 -6.62
C ASN A 233 1.51 7.19 -7.38
N ALA A 234 2.49 7.72 -6.66
CA ALA A 234 3.76 8.13 -7.23
C ALA A 234 4.95 7.57 -6.46
N TYR A 235 6.03 7.29 -7.18
CA TYR A 235 7.30 6.86 -6.60
C TYR A 235 8.46 7.58 -7.27
N ASP A 236 9.49 7.88 -6.48
CA ASP A 236 10.77 8.34 -6.97
C ASP A 236 11.60 7.15 -7.46
N LEU A 237 11.92 7.17 -8.76
CA LEU A 237 12.73 6.17 -9.46
C LEU A 237 14.14 6.70 -9.81
N THR A 238 14.51 7.90 -9.38
CA THR A 238 15.74 8.60 -9.77
C THR A 238 16.98 7.73 -9.57
N GLU A 239 17.09 7.06 -8.42
CA GLU A 239 18.20 6.14 -8.13
C GLU A 239 18.05 4.75 -8.77
N GLY A 240 16.83 4.37 -9.14
CA GLY A 240 16.50 3.04 -9.68
C GLY A 240 16.71 2.91 -11.19
N VAL A 241 16.52 4.01 -11.93
CA VAL A 241 16.73 4.06 -13.38
C VAL A 241 18.22 4.10 -13.69
N LYS A 242 18.68 3.15 -14.50
CA LYS A 242 20.09 3.02 -14.91
C LYS A 242 20.29 3.62 -16.30
N LYS A 243 21.49 4.12 -16.59
CA LYS A 243 21.86 4.42 -17.97
C LYS A 243 21.88 3.12 -18.79
N GLY A 244 21.24 3.13 -19.96
CA GLY A 244 21.07 1.95 -20.81
C GLY A 244 19.69 1.30 -20.63
N ASP A 245 19.65 -0.02 -20.72
CA ASP A 245 18.41 -0.80 -20.67
C ASP A 245 17.80 -0.83 -19.26
N ASN A 246 16.51 -0.55 -19.20
CA ASN A 246 15.67 -0.67 -18.01
C ASN A 246 14.43 -1.48 -18.36
N THR A 247 13.80 -2.08 -17.36
CA THR A 247 12.50 -2.74 -17.49
C THR A 247 11.62 -2.40 -16.31
N VAL A 248 10.43 -1.93 -16.60
CA VAL A 248 9.35 -1.78 -15.62
C VAL A 248 8.44 -3.00 -15.71
N GLY A 249 8.12 -3.58 -14.56
CA GLY A 249 7.20 -4.69 -14.41
C GLY A 249 6.04 -4.31 -13.50
N VAL A 250 4.83 -4.75 -13.84
CA VAL A 250 3.64 -4.57 -13.01
C VAL A 250 2.88 -5.89 -12.91
N LEU A 251 2.56 -6.31 -11.70
CA LEU A 251 1.64 -7.41 -11.43
C LEU A 251 0.29 -6.81 -11.02
N LEU A 252 -0.82 -7.22 -11.67
CA LEU A 252 -2.17 -6.75 -11.33
C LEU A 252 -2.99 -7.78 -10.56
N GLY A 253 -3.84 -7.29 -9.66
CA GLY A 253 -4.84 -8.03 -8.87
C GLY A 253 -6.23 -7.40 -8.95
N ASN A 254 -7.25 -8.12 -8.50
CA ASN A 254 -8.65 -7.72 -8.69
C ASN A 254 -9.13 -6.64 -7.70
N GLY A 255 -8.74 -6.76 -6.42
CA GLY A 255 -9.26 -5.91 -5.34
C GLY A 255 -10.80 -5.84 -5.31
N PHE A 256 -11.37 -4.75 -4.79
CA PHE A 256 -12.81 -4.48 -4.93
C PHE A 256 -13.22 -3.85 -6.26
N TYR A 257 -12.26 -3.54 -7.14
CA TYR A 257 -12.56 -3.12 -8.51
C TYR A 257 -13.22 -4.25 -9.33
N ASN A 258 -12.87 -5.50 -9.03
CA ASN A 258 -13.33 -6.67 -9.78
C ASN A 258 -13.54 -7.90 -8.89
N GLU A 259 -14.34 -7.74 -7.83
CA GLU A 259 -14.68 -8.85 -6.93
C GLU A 259 -15.77 -9.73 -7.55
N GLN A 260 -15.35 -10.78 -8.26
CA GLN A 260 -16.27 -11.71 -8.91
C GLN A 260 -16.70 -12.90 -8.01
N GLY A 261 -16.14 -13.03 -6.80
CA GLY A 261 -16.35 -14.18 -5.92
C GLY A 261 -15.58 -15.43 -6.34
N GLY A 262 -16.13 -16.61 -6.02
CA GLY A 262 -15.54 -17.91 -6.36
C GLY A 262 -15.72 -18.92 -5.22
N ARG A 263 -15.05 -18.67 -4.09
CA ARG A 263 -15.12 -19.52 -2.89
C ARG A 263 -16.19 -19.06 -1.92
N TYR A 264 -15.99 -17.85 -1.42
CA TYR A 264 -16.90 -17.10 -0.58
C TYR A 264 -17.11 -15.73 -1.21
N LYS A 265 -18.30 -15.18 -1.03
CA LYS A 265 -18.67 -13.85 -1.49
C LYS A 265 -19.74 -13.28 -0.57
N LYS A 266 -19.52 -12.06 -0.08
CA LYS A 266 -20.58 -11.24 0.52
C LYS A 266 -21.30 -10.43 -0.55
N MET A 267 -20.52 -9.98 -1.53
CA MET A 267 -20.95 -9.15 -2.64
C MET A 267 -20.13 -9.54 -3.88
N GLN A 268 -20.71 -9.31 -5.06
CA GLN A 268 -19.97 -9.28 -6.31
C GLN A 268 -20.09 -7.89 -6.92
N VAL A 269 -19.01 -7.36 -7.46
CA VAL A 269 -19.00 -6.07 -8.15
C VAL A 269 -17.87 -6.08 -9.17
N SER A 270 -18.11 -5.44 -10.31
CA SER A 270 -17.05 -5.25 -11.30
C SER A 270 -17.23 -3.94 -12.06
N PHE A 271 -16.21 -3.09 -11.95
CA PHE A 271 -16.05 -1.89 -12.74
C PHE A 271 -15.28 -2.19 -14.04
N GLY A 272 -14.53 -3.29 -14.05
CA GLY A 272 -13.92 -3.86 -15.25
C GLY A 272 -12.85 -4.91 -14.95
N PRO A 273 -12.14 -5.40 -15.98
CA PRO A 273 -11.00 -6.29 -15.79
C PRO A 273 -9.76 -5.52 -15.27
N PRO A 274 -8.81 -6.17 -14.58
CA PRO A 274 -7.57 -5.51 -14.12
C PRO A 274 -6.87 -4.77 -15.25
N THR A 275 -6.63 -3.47 -15.06
CA THR A 275 -6.15 -2.55 -16.08
C THR A 275 -5.12 -1.59 -15.51
N LEU A 276 -4.09 -1.26 -16.28
CA LEU A 276 -2.96 -0.41 -15.89
C LEU A 276 -3.01 0.95 -16.58
N PHE A 277 -2.83 2.01 -15.79
CA PHE A 277 -2.34 3.31 -16.22
C PHE A 277 -0.95 3.54 -15.61
N LEU A 278 0.03 3.94 -16.43
CA LEU A 278 1.39 4.17 -15.97
C LEU A 278 2.08 5.24 -16.81
N LYS A 279 2.72 6.20 -16.13
CA LYS A 279 3.61 7.18 -16.75
C LYS A 279 4.89 7.32 -15.92
N ILE A 280 6.05 7.25 -16.57
CA ILE A 280 7.34 7.62 -15.99
C ILE A 280 7.77 8.93 -16.67
N SER A 281 8.03 9.95 -15.86
CA SER A 281 8.59 11.22 -16.30
C SER A 281 10.06 11.27 -15.90
N ILE A 282 10.96 11.38 -16.88
CA ILE A 282 12.41 11.44 -16.67
C ILE A 282 12.91 12.83 -17.09
N THR A 283 13.67 13.49 -16.22
CA THR A 283 14.48 14.66 -16.54
C THR A 283 15.95 14.29 -16.47
N TYR A 284 16.69 14.62 -17.52
CA TYR A 284 18.12 14.39 -17.59
C TYR A 284 18.90 15.64 -17.15
N THR A 285 20.15 15.45 -16.72
CA THR A 285 21.01 16.54 -16.23
C THR A 285 21.34 17.63 -17.27
N ASP A 286 21.01 17.42 -18.55
CA ASP A 286 21.13 18.44 -19.60
C ASP A 286 19.82 19.23 -19.83
N GLY A 287 18.80 18.98 -19.00
CA GLY A 287 17.48 19.61 -19.06
C GLY A 287 16.51 18.96 -20.04
N THR A 288 16.91 17.94 -20.82
CA THR A 288 15.98 17.22 -21.69
C THR A 288 15.07 16.29 -20.89
N LYS A 289 13.82 16.10 -21.35
CA LYS A 289 12.82 15.24 -20.71
C LYS A 289 12.43 14.07 -21.61
N GLU A 290 12.08 12.94 -21.01
CA GLU A 290 11.57 11.74 -21.67
C GLU A 290 10.38 11.17 -20.88
N GLU A 291 9.42 10.60 -21.60
CA GLU A 291 8.23 9.99 -21.00
C GLU A 291 8.09 8.53 -21.45
N ILE A 292 7.90 7.62 -20.49
CA ILE A 292 7.58 6.22 -20.75
C ILE A 292 6.14 5.98 -20.27
N ILE A 293 5.24 5.68 -21.20
CA ILE A 293 3.81 5.51 -20.90
C ILE A 293 3.31 4.08 -21.12
N SER A 294 2.23 3.71 -20.43
CA SER A 294 1.35 2.60 -20.81
C SER A 294 0.74 2.86 -22.19
N ASP A 295 1.06 1.98 -23.14
CA ASP A 295 0.67 2.07 -24.55
C ASP A 295 0.58 0.67 -25.18
N LYS A 296 0.31 0.62 -26.49
CA LYS A 296 0.15 -0.63 -27.27
C LYS A 296 1.44 -1.46 -27.38
N ASN A 297 2.60 -0.93 -27.00
CA ASN A 297 3.89 -1.62 -27.10
C ASN A 297 4.21 -2.44 -25.84
N TRP A 298 3.35 -2.40 -24.83
CA TRP A 298 3.44 -3.28 -23.68
C TRP A 298 3.03 -4.70 -24.05
N LYS A 299 3.54 -5.66 -23.28
CA LYS A 299 3.12 -7.05 -23.35
C LYS A 299 2.65 -7.53 -21.99
N TYR A 300 1.81 -8.56 -21.99
CA TYR A 300 1.36 -9.23 -20.79
C TYR A 300 1.53 -10.75 -20.85
N SER A 301 1.54 -11.37 -19.67
CA SER A 301 1.41 -12.82 -19.48
C SER A 301 0.53 -13.08 -18.26
N PRO A 302 -0.24 -14.19 -18.21
CA PRO A 302 -0.81 -14.67 -16.96
C PRO A 302 0.30 -14.82 -15.90
N SER A 303 0.00 -14.44 -14.66
CA SER A 303 0.94 -14.57 -13.55
C SER A 303 0.75 -15.92 -12.81
N PRO A 304 1.67 -16.26 -11.89
CA PRO A 304 1.54 -17.39 -10.97
C PRO A 304 0.35 -17.31 -10.01
N ILE A 305 -0.22 -16.11 -9.80
CA ILE A 305 -1.46 -15.96 -9.03
C ILE A 305 -2.60 -16.46 -9.90
N VAL A 306 -3.14 -17.64 -9.54
CA VAL A 306 -4.16 -18.32 -10.34
C VAL A 306 -5.58 -17.97 -9.94
N PHE A 307 -5.75 -17.49 -8.72
CA PHE A 307 -6.99 -16.99 -8.14
C PHE A 307 -6.64 -15.92 -7.10
N ASN A 308 -7.36 -14.80 -7.08
CA ASN A 308 -7.34 -13.84 -5.98
C ASN A 308 -8.73 -13.20 -5.83
N SER A 309 -9.18 -13.06 -4.59
CA SER A 309 -10.44 -12.44 -4.20
C SER A 309 -10.29 -11.87 -2.80
N MET A 310 -10.85 -10.70 -2.56
CA MET A 310 -10.93 -10.10 -1.22
C MET A 310 -11.77 -10.95 -0.28
N TYR A 311 -12.70 -11.76 -0.79
CA TYR A 311 -13.54 -12.66 0.01
C TYR A 311 -13.10 -14.13 -0.02
N GLY A 312 -12.26 -14.54 -0.97
CA GLY A 312 -11.90 -15.95 -1.16
C GLY A 312 -10.44 -16.33 -0.88
N GLY A 313 -9.56 -15.36 -0.67
CA GLY A 313 -8.12 -15.57 -0.52
C GLY A 313 -7.37 -15.61 -1.85
N GLU A 314 -6.25 -16.34 -1.91
CA GLU A 314 -5.33 -16.33 -3.06
C GLU A 314 -4.73 -17.72 -3.31
N ASP A 315 -4.62 -18.09 -4.58
CA ASP A 315 -3.88 -19.28 -5.01
C ASP A 315 -2.69 -18.89 -5.86
N TYR A 316 -1.58 -19.56 -5.59
CA TYR A 316 -0.33 -19.32 -6.26
C TYR A 316 0.30 -20.63 -6.73
N ASP A 317 0.62 -20.71 -8.02
CA ASP A 317 1.34 -21.84 -8.60
C ASP A 317 2.76 -21.43 -8.98
N ALA A 318 3.73 -21.72 -8.10
CA ALA A 318 5.13 -21.32 -8.29
C ALA A 318 5.78 -21.97 -9.51
N ARG A 319 5.19 -23.03 -10.07
CA ARG A 319 5.65 -23.65 -11.32
C ARG A 319 5.48 -22.74 -12.53
N LEU A 320 4.64 -21.71 -12.41
CA LEU A 320 4.36 -20.70 -13.45
C LEU A 320 5.24 -19.45 -13.32
N GLU A 321 6.12 -19.38 -12.32
CA GLU A 321 7.05 -18.26 -12.18
C GLU A 321 7.93 -18.12 -13.41
N GLN A 322 8.20 -16.88 -13.80
CA GLN A 322 9.07 -16.52 -14.91
C GLN A 322 10.26 -15.72 -14.35
N PRO A 323 11.33 -16.38 -13.88
CA PRO A 323 12.45 -15.68 -13.25
C PRO A 323 13.03 -14.59 -14.16
N GLY A 324 13.17 -13.37 -13.62
CA GLY A 324 13.73 -12.23 -14.34
C GLY A 324 12.76 -11.55 -15.32
N TRP A 325 11.47 -11.88 -15.35
CA TRP A 325 10.47 -11.27 -16.25
C TRP A 325 10.48 -9.74 -16.25
N ASP A 326 10.78 -9.13 -15.11
CA ASP A 326 10.84 -7.70 -14.86
C ASP A 326 12.27 -7.12 -14.90
N THR A 327 13.21 -7.85 -15.51
CA THR A 327 14.59 -7.42 -15.74
C THR A 327 14.88 -7.19 -17.23
N PRO A 328 15.83 -6.29 -17.57
CA PRO A 328 16.32 -6.18 -18.93
C PRO A 328 16.88 -7.50 -19.47
N GLY A 329 16.65 -7.78 -20.75
CA GLY A 329 17.18 -8.98 -21.43
C GLY A 329 16.34 -10.25 -21.29
N PHE A 330 15.22 -10.21 -20.57
CA PHE A 330 14.25 -11.31 -20.56
C PHE A 330 13.58 -11.49 -21.93
N ASP A 331 13.48 -12.75 -22.38
CA ASP A 331 12.80 -13.14 -23.62
C ASP A 331 11.28 -13.18 -23.43
N ASP A 332 10.61 -12.13 -23.90
CA ASP A 332 9.15 -12.00 -23.89
C ASP A 332 8.52 -12.28 -25.26
N SER A 333 9.19 -13.06 -26.12
CA SER A 333 8.67 -13.41 -27.45
C SER A 333 7.34 -14.17 -27.39
N GLN A 334 7.09 -14.91 -26.30
CA GLN A 334 5.84 -15.64 -26.05
C GLN A 334 4.79 -14.83 -25.31
N TRP A 335 5.10 -13.60 -24.87
CA TRP A 335 4.13 -12.75 -24.20
C TRP A 335 3.16 -12.15 -25.20
N LEU A 336 1.92 -11.96 -24.77
CA LEU A 336 0.83 -11.48 -25.60
C LEU A 336 0.81 -9.95 -25.63
N PRO A 337 0.40 -9.33 -26.75
CA PRO A 337 0.22 -7.88 -26.80
C PRO A 337 -0.93 -7.46 -25.88
N VAL A 338 -0.79 -6.32 -25.20
CA VAL A 338 -1.89 -5.75 -24.42
C VAL A 338 -3.02 -5.25 -25.33
N VAL A 339 -4.21 -5.14 -24.76
CA VAL A 339 -5.30 -4.34 -25.34
C VAL A 339 -5.34 -2.96 -24.69
N VAL A 340 -5.78 -1.96 -25.45
CA VAL A 340 -6.12 -0.63 -24.91
C VAL A 340 -7.61 -0.62 -24.60
N ASP A 341 -7.96 -0.31 -23.36
CA ASP A 341 -9.35 -0.18 -22.91
C ASP A 341 -9.72 1.30 -22.74
N ASN A 342 -11.01 1.56 -22.53
CA ASN A 342 -11.50 2.88 -22.18
C ASN A 342 -11.01 3.28 -20.79
N ALA A 343 -10.87 4.59 -20.58
CA ALA A 343 -10.63 5.10 -19.24
C ALA A 343 -11.80 4.73 -18.30
N PRO A 344 -11.55 4.46 -17.01
CA PRO A 344 -12.61 4.28 -16.03
C PRO A 344 -13.47 5.55 -15.94
N ASN A 345 -14.71 5.41 -15.50
CA ASN A 345 -15.63 6.56 -15.40
C ASN A 345 -15.17 7.58 -14.34
N GLY A 346 -14.47 7.12 -13.30
CA GLY A 346 -13.98 7.97 -12.23
C GLY A 346 -12.84 8.92 -12.63
N GLU A 347 -12.75 10.04 -11.93
CA GLU A 347 -11.67 11.00 -12.09
C GLU A 347 -10.36 10.45 -11.51
N LEU A 348 -9.28 10.50 -12.29
CA LEU A 348 -7.95 10.14 -11.84
C LEU A 348 -7.41 11.18 -10.84
N LYS A 349 -7.20 10.79 -9.58
CA LYS A 349 -6.79 11.66 -8.48
C LYS A 349 -5.56 11.14 -7.73
N PRO A 350 -4.70 12.02 -7.20
CA PRO A 350 -3.57 11.60 -6.39
C PRO A 350 -4.05 10.92 -5.09
N GLN A 351 -3.41 9.82 -4.72
CA GLN A 351 -3.58 9.23 -3.39
C GLN A 351 -2.72 10.01 -2.39
N THR A 352 -3.34 10.97 -1.69
CA THR A 352 -2.67 11.74 -0.62
C THR A 352 -2.76 11.07 0.75
N SER A 353 -3.56 10.01 0.86
CA SER A 353 -3.72 9.23 2.08
C SER A 353 -2.52 8.32 2.39
N THR A 354 -2.32 8.01 3.66
CA THR A 354 -1.35 7.01 4.11
C THR A 354 -1.69 5.63 3.51
N PRO A 355 -0.69 4.87 3.04
CA PRO A 355 -0.91 3.57 2.40
C PRO A 355 -1.17 2.44 3.41
N VAL A 356 -1.64 1.29 2.93
CA VAL A 356 -1.68 0.06 3.73
C VAL A 356 -0.33 -0.66 3.65
N ARG A 357 0.18 -1.19 4.77
CA ARG A 357 1.49 -1.86 4.85
C ARG A 357 1.45 -3.07 5.77
N GLU A 358 2.44 -3.95 5.64
CA GLU A 358 2.78 -4.92 6.68
C GLU A 358 3.45 -4.17 7.84
N MET A 359 2.80 -4.16 9.01
CA MET A 359 3.20 -3.31 10.14
C MET A 359 3.77 -4.11 11.31
N GLU A 360 3.19 -5.28 11.60
CA GLU A 360 3.61 -6.13 12.72
C GLU A 360 3.65 -7.61 12.30
N TYR A 361 4.42 -8.43 13.02
CA TYR A 361 4.57 -9.85 12.72
C TYR A 361 4.41 -10.70 13.99
N PHE A 362 3.72 -11.84 13.86
CA PHE A 362 3.48 -12.77 14.96
C PHE A 362 3.94 -14.17 14.59
N SER A 363 4.73 -14.79 15.47
CA SER A 363 5.19 -16.17 15.34
C SER A 363 4.18 -17.14 15.96
N ILE A 364 4.36 -18.44 15.72
CA ILE A 364 3.57 -19.50 16.37
C ILE A 364 3.71 -19.36 17.90
N LYS A 365 2.58 -19.24 18.59
CA LYS A 365 2.52 -19.31 20.06
C LYS A 365 2.31 -20.75 20.52
N GLU A 366 1.41 -21.46 19.86
CA GLU A 366 1.09 -22.86 20.13
C GLU A 366 0.70 -23.57 18.83
N SER A 367 0.94 -24.88 18.75
CA SER A 367 0.52 -25.70 17.62
C SER A 367 -0.15 -26.98 18.10
N MET A 368 -1.25 -27.35 17.47
CA MET A 368 -2.01 -28.57 17.71
C MET A 368 -2.06 -29.41 16.44
N LYS A 369 -1.89 -30.73 16.56
CA LYS A 369 -2.19 -31.66 15.47
C LYS A 369 -3.69 -31.97 15.48
N THR A 370 -4.35 -31.76 14.35
CA THR A 370 -5.79 -31.98 14.18
C THR A 370 -6.01 -32.89 12.97
N GLY A 371 -6.20 -34.19 13.23
CA GLY A 371 -6.20 -35.21 12.18
C GLY A 371 -4.85 -35.25 11.44
N GLU A 372 -4.90 -35.03 10.12
CA GLU A 372 -3.72 -34.99 9.24
C GLU A 372 -3.09 -33.59 9.09
N SER A 373 -3.67 -32.59 9.76
CA SER A 373 -3.35 -31.16 9.65
C SER A 373 -2.76 -30.60 10.94
N TYR A 374 -2.25 -29.37 10.88
CA TYR A 374 -1.77 -28.62 12.04
C TYR A 374 -2.55 -27.32 12.18
N VAL A 375 -3.06 -27.03 13.38
CA VAL A 375 -3.66 -25.74 13.70
C VAL A 375 -2.69 -24.96 14.58
N LEU A 376 -2.35 -23.75 14.13
CA LEU A 376 -1.40 -22.84 14.77
C LEU A 376 -2.17 -21.71 15.45
N ASP A 377 -1.98 -21.53 16.75
CA ASP A 377 -2.36 -20.30 17.45
C ASP A 377 -1.23 -19.29 17.32
N MET A 378 -1.51 -18.15 16.70
CA MET A 378 -0.54 -17.08 16.47
C MET A 378 -0.50 -16.05 17.61
N GLY A 379 -1.31 -16.25 18.66
CA GLY A 379 -1.31 -15.47 19.89
C GLY A 379 -2.02 -14.12 19.82
N GLN A 380 -2.31 -13.60 18.62
CA GLN A 380 -3.00 -12.34 18.37
C GLN A 380 -4.06 -12.52 17.29
N ASN A 381 -5.26 -11.99 17.52
CA ASN A 381 -6.25 -11.81 16.46
C ASN A 381 -5.96 -10.53 15.68
N LEU A 382 -5.78 -10.63 14.37
CA LEU A 382 -5.32 -9.53 13.51
C LEU A 382 -5.95 -9.61 12.13
N SER A 383 -5.84 -8.54 11.34
CA SER A 383 -6.15 -8.59 9.90
C SER A 383 -4.88 -8.68 9.05
N GLY A 384 -4.80 -9.62 8.13
CA GLY A 384 -3.65 -9.75 7.24
C GLY A 384 -3.57 -11.12 6.58
N TYR A 385 -2.37 -11.67 6.51
CA TYR A 385 -2.13 -12.97 5.89
C TYR A 385 -0.93 -13.71 6.51
N PRO A 386 -0.86 -15.04 6.35
CA PRO A 386 0.33 -15.79 6.69
C PRO A 386 1.43 -15.60 5.63
N ALA A 387 2.67 -15.57 6.07
CA ALA A 387 3.86 -15.68 5.23
C ALA A 387 4.69 -16.87 5.72
N PHE A 388 5.23 -17.67 4.82
CA PHE A 388 5.93 -18.90 5.21
C PHE A 388 7.09 -19.24 4.28
N THR A 389 8.01 -20.05 4.82
CA THR A 389 9.08 -20.73 4.09
C THR A 389 8.84 -22.22 4.15
N VAL A 390 8.95 -22.91 3.01
CA VAL A 390 8.70 -24.34 2.89
C VAL A 390 9.75 -25.06 2.07
N LYS A 391 9.92 -26.35 2.32
CA LYS A 391 10.66 -27.27 1.45
C LYS A 391 9.78 -28.47 1.11
N GLY A 392 9.68 -28.81 -0.17
CA GLY A 392 8.91 -29.96 -0.65
C GLY A 392 9.24 -30.28 -2.11
N LYS A 393 8.46 -31.17 -2.70
CA LYS A 393 8.62 -31.60 -4.10
C LYS A 393 7.82 -30.70 -5.03
N ARG A 394 8.21 -30.67 -6.30
CA ARG A 394 7.50 -29.92 -7.34
C ARG A 394 6.07 -30.42 -7.46
N GLY A 395 5.11 -29.52 -7.41
CA GLY A 395 3.68 -29.83 -7.51
C GLY A 395 3.01 -30.21 -6.20
N ASP A 396 3.77 -30.32 -5.09
CA ASP A 396 3.15 -30.42 -3.77
C ASP A 396 2.29 -29.18 -3.50
N LYS A 397 1.19 -29.38 -2.77
CA LYS A 397 0.23 -28.33 -2.45
C LYS A 397 0.10 -28.13 -0.95
N ILE A 398 0.06 -26.87 -0.55
CA ILE A 398 -0.13 -26.45 0.83
C ILE A 398 -1.35 -25.53 0.86
N ARG A 399 -2.26 -25.79 1.79
CA ARG A 399 -3.39 -24.89 2.05
C ARG A 399 -3.28 -24.32 3.45
N LEU A 400 -3.44 -23.00 3.55
CA LEU A 400 -3.50 -22.26 4.79
C LEU A 400 -4.91 -21.68 4.95
N THR A 401 -5.72 -22.34 5.77
CA THR A 401 -7.08 -21.86 6.09
C THR A 401 -7.03 -21.08 7.40
N VAL A 402 -7.48 -19.82 7.38
CA VAL A 402 -7.32 -18.88 8.50
C VAL A 402 -8.65 -18.59 9.19
N ALA A 403 -8.66 -18.46 10.51
CA ALA A 403 -9.89 -18.22 11.27
C ALA A 403 -9.66 -17.47 12.58
N GLU A 404 -10.70 -16.80 13.08
CA GLU A 404 -10.71 -16.20 14.42
C GLU A 404 -11.00 -17.23 15.52
N ARG A 405 -11.60 -18.38 15.17
CA ARG A 405 -12.07 -19.41 16.10
C ARG A 405 -11.68 -20.81 15.63
N ILE A 406 -11.70 -21.73 16.59
CA ILE A 406 -11.58 -23.18 16.38
C ILE A 406 -12.82 -23.88 16.94
N ASN A 407 -13.10 -25.08 16.44
CA ASN A 407 -14.11 -26.00 16.96
C ASN A 407 -13.56 -26.78 18.16
N ASP A 408 -14.44 -27.50 18.87
CA ASP A 408 -14.06 -28.34 20.02
C ASP A 408 -13.10 -29.48 19.64
N ASP A 409 -13.11 -29.91 18.37
CA ASP A 409 -12.17 -30.92 17.84
C ASP A 409 -10.80 -30.34 17.43
N GLY A 410 -10.61 -29.03 17.63
CA GLY A 410 -9.38 -28.30 17.30
C GLY A 410 -9.29 -27.80 15.85
N SER A 411 -10.23 -28.16 14.97
CA SER A 411 -10.26 -27.65 13.59
C SER A 411 -10.68 -26.18 13.53
N ILE A 412 -10.29 -25.45 12.48
CA ILE A 412 -10.68 -24.05 12.33
C ILE A 412 -12.20 -23.86 12.08
N ASN A 413 -12.73 -22.70 12.49
CA ASN A 413 -14.14 -22.35 12.34
C ASN A 413 -14.31 -20.98 11.67
N GLN A 414 -14.87 -20.98 10.46
CA GLN A 414 -15.22 -19.77 9.68
C GLN A 414 -16.72 -19.46 9.66
N THR A 415 -17.55 -20.19 10.42
CA THR A 415 -19.02 -20.09 10.35
C THR A 415 -19.54 -18.68 10.62
N GLN A 416 -18.89 -17.95 11.53
CA GLN A 416 -19.26 -16.56 11.89
C GLN A 416 -18.50 -15.50 11.08
N SER A 417 -17.41 -15.88 10.43
CA SER A 417 -16.49 -14.95 9.77
C SER A 417 -16.57 -15.00 8.24
N GLY A 418 -17.41 -15.87 7.66
CA GLY A 418 -17.58 -16.04 6.23
C GLY A 418 -16.49 -16.95 5.64
N GLY A 419 -16.90 -17.97 4.89
CA GLY A 419 -15.99 -18.95 4.29
C GLY A 419 -16.66 -19.80 3.20
N PRO A 420 -15.89 -20.63 2.49
CA PRO A 420 -14.47 -20.90 2.74
C PRO A 420 -13.54 -19.75 2.30
N TYR A 421 -12.57 -19.42 3.15
CA TYR A 421 -11.47 -18.49 2.83
C TYR A 421 -10.14 -19.18 3.12
N TYR A 422 -9.25 -19.29 2.14
CA TYR A 422 -7.93 -19.88 2.32
C TYR A 422 -6.92 -19.39 1.29
N TYR A 423 -5.65 -19.67 1.58
CA TYR A 423 -4.54 -19.51 0.67
C TYR A 423 -4.02 -20.87 0.20
N GLU A 424 -3.75 -21.04 -1.08
CA GLU A 424 -3.15 -22.27 -1.62
C GLU A 424 -1.83 -21.96 -2.34
N TYR A 425 -0.79 -22.74 -2.06
CA TYR A 425 0.51 -22.63 -2.71
C TYR A 425 0.92 -23.97 -3.33
N THR A 426 1.26 -23.96 -4.62
CA THR A 426 1.82 -25.12 -5.34
C THR A 426 3.31 -24.92 -5.55
N LEU A 427 4.12 -25.84 -5.04
CA LEU A 427 5.58 -25.72 -5.00
C LEU A 427 6.23 -25.92 -6.38
N LYS A 428 7.34 -25.24 -6.63
CA LYS A 428 8.19 -25.49 -7.81
C LYS A 428 9.27 -26.55 -7.59
N GLY A 429 9.60 -26.87 -6.34
CA GLY A 429 10.32 -28.07 -5.90
C GLY A 429 11.85 -28.04 -6.00
N GLU A 430 12.45 -26.86 -6.10
CA GLU A 430 13.90 -26.71 -6.40
C GLU A 430 14.73 -26.46 -5.14
N SER A 431 14.20 -25.70 -4.19
CA SER A 431 14.90 -25.25 -2.99
C SER A 431 13.88 -24.97 -1.87
N GLU A 432 14.34 -24.35 -0.78
CA GLU A 432 13.40 -23.67 0.10
C GLU A 432 12.72 -22.53 -0.66
N GLU A 433 11.41 -22.41 -0.50
CA GLU A 433 10.53 -21.47 -1.17
C GLU A 433 9.87 -20.58 -0.12
N THR A 434 9.89 -19.26 -0.31
CA THR A 434 9.24 -18.30 0.58
C THR A 434 8.10 -17.62 -0.15
N TRP A 435 6.93 -17.58 0.48
CA TRP A 435 5.74 -17.02 -0.13
C TRP A 435 4.83 -16.30 0.87
N GLN A 436 4.11 -15.31 0.36
CA GLN A 436 3.01 -14.62 1.02
C GLN A 436 1.98 -14.21 -0.04
N PRO A 437 0.70 -14.04 0.30
CA PRO A 437 -0.31 -13.50 -0.62
C PRO A 437 0.02 -12.07 -1.08
N ARG A 438 -0.52 -11.64 -2.22
CA ARG A 438 -0.35 -10.28 -2.75
C ARG A 438 -1.60 -9.42 -2.68
N PHE A 439 -2.77 -9.99 -2.97
CA PHE A 439 -3.99 -9.22 -3.24
C PHE A 439 -5.19 -9.64 -2.39
N SER A 440 -4.95 -10.17 -1.19
CA SER A 440 -6.01 -10.51 -0.25
C SER A 440 -5.55 -10.57 1.20
N TYR A 441 -6.46 -10.34 2.15
CA TYR A 441 -6.24 -10.45 3.60
C TYR A 441 -7.47 -11.02 4.31
N TYR A 442 -7.34 -11.44 5.56
CA TYR A 442 -8.45 -11.90 6.39
C TYR A 442 -8.24 -11.54 7.87
N GLY A 443 -9.31 -11.53 8.67
CA GLY A 443 -9.25 -11.44 10.13
C GLY A 443 -9.03 -12.81 10.77
N PHE A 444 -7.92 -13.04 11.46
CA PHE A 444 -7.61 -14.34 12.04
C PHE A 444 -6.66 -14.28 13.25
N ARG A 445 -6.73 -15.34 14.05
CA ARG A 445 -5.74 -15.72 15.07
C ARG A 445 -5.13 -17.09 14.77
N TYR A 446 -5.91 -17.98 14.17
CA TYR A 446 -5.54 -19.36 13.93
C TYR A 446 -5.26 -19.62 12.46
N ILE A 447 -4.27 -20.47 12.18
CA ILE A 447 -3.94 -20.95 10.84
C ILE A 447 -3.99 -22.47 10.85
N GLN A 448 -4.87 -23.08 10.05
CA GLN A 448 -4.79 -24.50 9.73
C GLN A 448 -3.89 -24.71 8.51
N VAL A 449 -2.88 -25.56 8.68
CA VAL A 449 -1.94 -26.00 7.66
C VAL A 449 -2.33 -27.40 7.20
N ASP A 450 -2.80 -27.49 5.95
CA ASP A 450 -3.08 -28.76 5.28
C ASP A 450 -2.00 -29.03 4.21
N GLY A 451 -1.63 -30.30 4.03
CA GLY A 451 -0.66 -30.72 3.01
C GLY A 451 0.81 -30.46 3.38
N ALA A 452 1.11 -30.03 4.60
CA ALA A 452 2.47 -29.88 5.10
C ALA A 452 2.58 -30.24 6.58
N LYS A 453 3.80 -30.55 7.02
CA LYS A 453 4.17 -30.74 8.43
C LYS A 453 5.06 -29.62 8.94
N LEU A 454 5.11 -29.45 10.25
CA LEU A 454 6.03 -28.50 10.90
C LEU A 454 7.42 -29.12 11.06
N SER A 455 8.47 -28.30 10.98
CA SER A 455 9.86 -28.79 11.08
C SER A 455 10.18 -29.54 12.37
N GLU A 456 9.52 -29.19 13.48
CA GLU A 456 9.73 -29.79 14.81
C GLU A 456 8.72 -30.89 15.14
N SER A 457 7.86 -31.27 14.19
CA SER A 457 6.84 -32.30 14.43
C SER A 457 7.39 -33.73 14.28
N GLU A 458 6.85 -34.66 15.06
CA GLU A 458 7.15 -36.11 14.98
C GLU A 458 6.50 -36.81 13.76
N ASP A 459 6.06 -36.04 12.76
CA ASP A 459 5.35 -36.56 11.61
C ASP A 459 6.29 -37.12 10.54
N ASN A 460 6.21 -38.43 10.33
CA ASN A 460 7.09 -39.18 9.42
C ASN A 460 6.58 -39.23 7.97
N ARG A 461 5.45 -38.59 7.64
CA ARG A 461 4.97 -38.54 6.25
C ARG A 461 5.98 -37.80 5.36
N ASP A 462 6.15 -38.28 4.13
CA ASP A 462 7.00 -37.65 3.11
C ASP A 462 6.21 -36.57 2.36
N ILE A 463 5.93 -35.47 3.08
CA ILE A 463 5.16 -34.30 2.64
C ILE A 463 5.97 -33.01 2.88
N PRO A 464 5.59 -31.87 2.27
CA PRO A 464 6.23 -30.59 2.50
C PRO A 464 6.46 -30.25 3.97
N VAL A 465 7.57 -29.57 4.26
CA VAL A 465 7.97 -29.17 5.62
C VAL A 465 8.02 -27.65 5.72
N ILE A 466 7.11 -27.07 6.51
CA ILE A 466 7.15 -25.65 6.87
C ILE A 466 8.39 -25.40 7.73
N LYS A 467 9.29 -24.55 7.22
CA LYS A 467 10.54 -24.13 7.87
C LYS A 467 10.34 -22.91 8.76
N ALA A 468 9.49 -22.00 8.33
CA ALA A 468 9.10 -20.82 9.09
C ALA A 468 7.69 -20.42 8.68
N ILE A 469 6.90 -19.89 9.61
CA ILE A 469 5.60 -19.29 9.33
C ILE A 469 5.35 -18.17 10.32
N LYS A 470 4.78 -17.07 9.83
CA LYS A 470 4.40 -15.91 10.62
C LYS A 470 3.06 -15.36 10.12
N SER A 471 2.31 -14.72 11.00
CA SER A 471 1.21 -13.84 10.60
C SER A 471 1.76 -12.45 10.36
N CYS A 472 1.36 -11.83 9.25
CA CYS A 472 1.67 -10.44 8.95
C CYS A 472 0.41 -9.61 9.27
N PHE A 473 0.49 -8.71 10.26
CA PHE A 473 -0.55 -7.74 10.55
C PHE A 473 -0.45 -6.59 9.55
N VAL A 474 -1.45 -6.47 8.70
CA VAL A 474 -1.50 -5.50 7.61
C VAL A 474 -2.59 -4.49 7.91
N TYR A 475 -2.24 -3.20 7.92
CA TYR A 475 -3.17 -2.08 8.12
C TYR A 475 -2.58 -0.76 7.60
N ASN A 476 -3.41 0.27 7.51
CA ASN A 476 -3.03 1.62 7.08
C ASN A 476 -1.90 2.17 7.94
N SER A 477 -0.89 2.78 7.33
CA SER A 477 0.31 3.26 8.02
C SER A 477 0.11 4.63 8.70
N ALA A 478 -1.13 5.00 9.05
CA ALA A 478 -1.40 6.16 9.88
C ALA A 478 -0.62 6.03 11.20
N GLU A 479 0.13 7.08 11.54
CA GLU A 479 1.01 7.06 12.70
C GLU A 479 0.21 7.07 14.01
N PRO A 480 0.65 6.36 15.06
CA PRO A 480 0.08 6.52 16.39
C PRO A 480 0.16 7.99 16.85
N ALA A 481 -0.95 8.53 17.35
CA ALA A 481 -1.03 9.88 17.90
C ALA A 481 -1.10 9.92 19.43
N GLY A 482 -1.41 8.78 20.06
CA GLY A 482 -1.56 8.69 21.50
C GLY A 482 -1.26 7.31 22.06
N SER A 483 -1.07 7.26 23.37
CA SER A 483 -0.85 6.03 24.14
C SER A 483 -1.57 6.13 25.47
N PHE A 484 -1.99 4.99 26.03
CA PHE A 484 -2.65 4.94 27.33
C PHE A 484 -1.94 3.92 28.24
N HIS A 485 -1.78 4.28 29.51
CA HIS A 485 -1.32 3.37 30.55
C HIS A 485 -1.91 3.77 31.90
N SER A 486 -2.23 2.76 32.71
CA SER A 486 -2.68 2.94 34.10
C SER A 486 -2.17 1.80 34.99
N SER A 487 -2.31 1.96 36.30
CA SER A 487 -2.03 0.89 37.27
C SER A 487 -3.06 -0.26 37.24
N ASN A 488 -4.15 -0.14 36.46
CA ASN A 488 -5.16 -1.17 36.31
C ASN A 488 -4.97 -1.94 35.00
N GLU A 489 -4.51 -3.18 35.10
CA GLU A 489 -4.25 -4.04 33.93
C GLU A 489 -5.50 -4.35 33.10
N ILE A 490 -6.71 -4.30 33.67
CA ILE A 490 -7.94 -4.48 32.90
C ILE A 490 -8.08 -3.34 31.89
N PHE A 491 -7.79 -2.10 32.29
CA PHE A 491 -7.88 -0.95 31.39
C PHE A 491 -6.77 -0.95 30.35
N ASN A 492 -5.55 -1.35 30.73
CA ASN A 492 -4.45 -1.51 29.79
C ASN A 492 -4.81 -2.56 28.72
N ASN A 493 -5.32 -3.72 29.13
CA ASN A 493 -5.73 -4.80 28.23
C ASN A 493 -6.94 -4.41 27.36
N ALA A 494 -7.92 -3.70 27.91
CA ALA A 494 -9.06 -3.20 27.15
C ALA A 494 -8.61 -2.20 26.07
N HIS A 495 -7.72 -1.25 26.40
CA HIS A 495 -7.16 -0.32 25.42
C HIS A 495 -6.37 -1.06 24.33
N ASN A 496 -5.54 -2.04 24.69
CA ASN A 496 -4.82 -2.86 23.71
C ASN A 496 -5.77 -3.60 22.75
N LEU A 497 -6.87 -4.16 23.25
CA LEU A 497 -7.90 -4.80 22.41
C LEU A 497 -8.55 -3.80 21.46
N ILE A 498 -8.90 -2.60 21.95
CA ILE A 498 -9.48 -1.52 21.14
C ILE A 498 -8.52 -1.11 20.02
N VAL A 499 -7.25 -0.84 20.35
CA VAL A 499 -6.24 -0.46 19.35
C VAL A 499 -6.03 -1.54 18.30
N ASN A 500 -5.98 -2.82 18.70
CA ASN A 500 -5.85 -3.92 17.74
C ASN A 500 -7.11 -4.12 16.87
N ALA A 501 -8.29 -3.83 17.40
CA ALA A 501 -9.53 -3.82 16.61
C ALA A 501 -9.57 -2.66 15.61
N ILE A 502 -9.11 -1.46 16.01
CA ILE A 502 -8.95 -0.31 15.11
C ILE A 502 -7.97 -0.66 13.99
N LYS A 503 -6.76 -1.13 14.33
CA LYS A 503 -5.76 -1.56 13.34
C LYS A 503 -6.32 -2.60 12.38
N SER A 504 -7.03 -3.61 12.89
CA SER A 504 -7.60 -4.67 12.06
C SER A 504 -8.59 -4.17 11.00
N ASN A 505 -9.29 -3.09 11.31
CA ASN A 505 -10.28 -2.51 10.41
C ASN A 505 -9.77 -1.30 9.62
N MET A 506 -8.56 -0.80 9.91
CA MET A 506 -8.00 0.36 9.25
C MET A 506 -7.26 -0.06 7.97
N GLN A 507 -7.98 -0.29 6.88
CA GLN A 507 -7.43 -0.75 5.60
C GLN A 507 -7.44 0.41 4.58
N ALA A 508 -8.01 0.19 3.38
CA ALA A 508 -8.32 1.27 2.45
C ALA A 508 -9.51 2.13 2.89
N VAL A 509 -10.38 1.56 3.73
CA VAL A 509 -11.44 2.23 4.49
C VAL A 509 -11.36 1.73 5.93
N PHE A 510 -12.09 2.35 6.86
CA PHE A 510 -12.41 1.68 8.13
C PHE A 510 -13.53 0.68 7.87
N THR A 511 -13.20 -0.61 7.92
CA THR A 511 -14.18 -1.68 7.71
C THR A 511 -15.00 -1.97 8.97
N ASP A 512 -16.21 -2.53 8.82
CA ASP A 512 -16.97 -3.08 9.94
C ASP A 512 -16.31 -4.33 10.54
N CYS A 513 -15.80 -5.19 9.67
CA CYS A 513 -15.04 -6.37 10.03
C CYS A 513 -14.00 -6.72 8.95
N PRO A 514 -12.85 -7.30 9.34
CA PRO A 514 -11.76 -7.59 8.40
C PRO A 514 -11.91 -8.93 7.66
N HIS A 515 -13.06 -9.59 7.76
CA HIS A 515 -13.26 -10.95 7.23
C HIS A 515 -14.49 -11.06 6.29
N ARG A 516 -15.73 -10.94 6.78
CA ARG A 516 -16.94 -11.29 6.01
C ARG A 516 -17.41 -10.18 5.08
N GLU A 517 -17.39 -8.93 5.53
CA GLU A 517 -18.00 -7.80 4.83
C GLU A 517 -16.96 -6.88 4.25
N LYS A 518 -16.06 -6.37 5.12
CA LYS A 518 -14.99 -5.46 4.72
C LYS A 518 -15.50 -4.18 4.07
N LEU A 519 -16.69 -3.72 4.48
CA LEU A 519 -17.35 -2.55 3.91
C LEU A 519 -17.14 -1.34 4.82
N GLY A 520 -17.04 -0.16 4.21
CA GLY A 520 -16.85 1.11 4.90
C GLY A 520 -18.15 1.63 5.55
N TRP A 521 -18.70 0.90 6.52
CA TRP A 521 -19.90 1.32 7.24
C TRP A 521 -19.66 2.64 7.99
N LEU A 522 -20.44 3.67 7.64
CA LEU A 522 -20.23 5.03 8.16
C LEU A 522 -20.58 5.17 9.64
N GLU A 523 -21.47 4.31 10.14
CA GLU A 523 -21.78 4.21 11.58
C GLU A 523 -20.51 3.95 12.40
N GLU A 524 -19.64 3.03 11.95
CA GLU A 524 -18.43 2.64 12.66
C GLU A 524 -17.45 3.81 12.79
N VAL A 525 -17.27 4.56 11.71
CA VAL A 525 -16.41 5.76 11.70
C VAL A 525 -17.01 6.86 12.56
N HIS A 526 -18.33 7.04 12.52
CA HIS A 526 -19.01 8.06 13.30
C HIS A 526 -18.95 7.79 14.81
N LEU A 527 -19.32 6.57 15.24
CA LEU A 527 -19.38 6.20 16.64
C LEU A 527 -17.99 6.09 17.27
N ASN A 528 -17.00 5.55 16.55
CA ASN A 528 -15.64 5.40 17.06
C ASN A 528 -14.76 6.64 16.85
N GLY A 529 -15.25 7.66 16.14
CA GLY A 529 -14.48 8.83 15.69
C GLY A 529 -13.47 9.38 16.71
N PRO A 530 -13.90 9.81 17.91
CA PRO A 530 -12.97 10.30 18.93
C PRO A 530 -11.87 9.28 19.29
N GLY A 531 -12.24 8.00 19.47
CA GLY A 531 -11.30 6.92 19.74
C GLY A 531 -10.27 6.73 18.62
N LEU A 532 -10.68 6.91 17.36
CA LEU A 532 -9.76 6.86 16.23
C LEU A 532 -8.73 8.01 16.29
N TYR A 533 -9.18 9.25 16.45
CA TYR A 533 -8.29 10.43 16.48
C TYR A 533 -7.41 10.53 17.73
N TYR A 534 -7.83 9.98 18.87
CA TYR A 534 -6.97 9.92 20.06
C TYR A 534 -5.81 8.93 19.88
N ASN A 535 -6.00 7.86 19.10
CA ASN A 535 -5.00 6.80 18.94
C ASN A 535 -4.13 6.97 17.69
N PHE A 536 -4.65 7.57 16.61
CA PHE A 536 -3.97 7.68 15.32
C PHE A 536 -4.05 9.08 14.71
N ASN A 537 -2.99 9.49 14.03
CA ASN A 537 -2.94 10.70 13.23
C ASN A 537 -3.63 10.44 11.88
N LEU A 538 -4.91 10.80 11.81
CA LEU A 538 -5.74 10.59 10.63
C LEU A 538 -5.81 11.81 9.71
N ALA A 539 -4.93 12.80 9.86
CA ALA A 539 -4.95 14.03 9.06
C ALA A 539 -4.92 13.77 7.54
N ARG A 540 -4.25 12.69 7.11
CA ARG A 540 -4.18 12.25 5.70
C ARG A 540 -5.22 11.20 5.32
N PHE A 541 -5.77 10.43 6.28
CA PHE A 541 -6.75 9.38 5.97
C PHE A 541 -8.20 9.87 6.03
N ALA A 542 -8.52 10.77 6.96
CA ALA A 542 -9.85 11.35 7.09
C ALA A 542 -10.35 12.07 5.82
N PRO A 543 -9.53 12.88 5.10
CA PRO A 543 -9.98 13.49 3.85
C PRO A 543 -10.40 12.48 2.78
N LYS A 544 -9.74 11.32 2.73
CA LYS A 544 -10.10 10.21 1.83
C LYS A 544 -11.47 9.64 2.20
N ILE A 545 -11.73 9.40 3.49
CA ILE A 545 -13.04 8.94 3.97
C ILE A 545 -14.13 9.95 3.59
N MET A 546 -13.86 11.25 3.76
CA MET A 546 -14.79 12.31 3.34
C MET A 546 -15.00 12.33 1.82
N GLN A 547 -13.99 12.00 1.02
CA GLN A 547 -14.13 11.85 -0.43
C GLN A 547 -15.05 10.68 -0.77
N ASP A 548 -14.87 9.51 -0.14
CA ASP A 548 -15.74 8.35 -0.36
C ASP A 548 -17.21 8.68 -0.03
N ILE A 549 -17.45 9.39 1.08
CA ILE A 549 -18.80 9.84 1.47
C ILE A 549 -19.41 10.76 0.41
N ARG A 550 -18.61 11.69 -0.15
CA ARG A 550 -19.07 12.57 -1.24
C ARG A 550 -19.38 11.79 -2.51
N ASP A 551 -18.57 10.80 -2.84
CA ASP A 551 -18.76 9.98 -4.04
C ASP A 551 -20.00 9.08 -3.93
N ALA A 552 -20.30 8.58 -2.73
CA ALA A 552 -21.46 7.75 -2.44
C ALA A 552 -22.77 8.54 -2.26
N GLN A 553 -22.72 9.86 -2.01
CA GLN A 553 -23.90 10.67 -1.78
C GLN A 553 -24.81 10.70 -3.03
N LEU A 554 -26.08 10.38 -2.85
CA LEU A 554 -27.08 10.37 -3.93
C LEU A 554 -27.49 11.79 -4.35
N PRO A 555 -28.02 11.99 -5.57
CA PRO A 555 -28.44 13.31 -6.07
C PRO A 555 -29.49 14.04 -5.21
N ASN A 556 -30.25 13.32 -4.38
CA ASN A 556 -31.21 13.91 -3.45
C ASN A 556 -30.58 14.33 -2.10
N GLY A 557 -29.26 14.23 -1.96
CA GLY A 557 -28.50 14.56 -0.76
C GLY A 557 -28.40 13.43 0.27
N LEU A 558 -28.99 12.25 0.03
CA LEU A 558 -28.88 11.11 0.92
C LEU A 558 -27.45 10.57 0.92
N VAL A 559 -26.84 10.50 2.10
CA VAL A 559 -25.59 9.77 2.33
C VAL A 559 -25.95 8.30 2.62
N THR A 560 -25.36 7.38 1.87
CA THR A 560 -25.60 5.94 2.02
C THR A 560 -24.99 5.40 3.30
N SER A 561 -25.31 4.15 3.67
CA SER A 561 -24.82 3.56 4.91
C SER A 561 -23.36 3.10 4.84
N ILE A 562 -22.87 2.79 3.64
CA ILE A 562 -21.47 2.44 3.38
C ILE A 562 -20.86 3.43 2.39
N ALA A 563 -19.56 3.72 2.55
CA ALA A 563 -18.80 4.46 1.57
C ALA A 563 -17.39 3.84 1.41
N PRO A 564 -16.95 3.47 0.19
CA PRO A 564 -17.68 3.49 -1.08
C PRO A 564 -18.94 2.60 -1.11
N GLU A 565 -19.88 2.94 -2.00
CA GLU A 565 -21.08 2.15 -2.29
C GLU A 565 -20.83 1.27 -3.52
N TYR A 566 -20.55 -0.01 -3.29
CA TYR A 566 -20.16 -0.97 -4.32
C TYR A 566 -21.33 -1.66 -5.01
#